data_AF-B6UG79-F1
#
_entry.id   AF-B6UG79-F1
#
_cell.length_a   1.000
_cell.length_b   1.000
_cell.length_c   1.000
_cell.angle_alpha   90.00
_cell.angle_beta   90.00
_cell.angle_gamma   90.00
#
_symmetry.space_group_name_H-M   'P 1'
#
loop_
_entity.id
_entity.type
_entity.pdbx_description
1 polymer ?
#
loop_
_entity_poly.entity_id
_entity_poly.type
_entity_poly.pdbx_seq_one_letter_code
_entity_poly.pdbx_strand_id
1 'polypeptide(L)'
;MEEDSSAMERNRLREAEAAAGELKRLREAGQSQYMYLSVADARVVGGRVCLFAVVSEIGATVHSRGTDFTVTLRVIDESYKSGISVTFFADSTALLPCVKSCGDVISLHNVVV
;
A
#
# COMPACT_ATOMS: atom_id res chain seq x y z
N MET A 1 35.97 -5.95 13.28
CA MET A 1 35.17 -6.02 12.02
C MET A 1 33.80 -5.37 12.23
N GLU A 2 33.72 -4.29 13.02
CA GLU A 2 32.46 -3.66 13.45
C GLU A 2 32.22 -2.27 12.83
N GLU A 3 33.28 -1.57 12.40
CA GLU A 3 33.16 -0.21 11.85
C GLU A 3 32.38 -0.17 10.52
N ASP A 4 32.54 -1.19 9.68
CA ASP A 4 31.93 -1.28 8.35
C ASP A 4 30.39 -1.39 8.42
N SER A 5 29.88 -2.11 9.43
CA SER A 5 28.44 -2.22 9.70
C SER A 5 27.83 -0.89 10.14
N SER A 6 28.56 -0.09 10.91
CA SER A 6 28.06 1.19 11.44
C SER A 6 28.00 2.29 10.37
N ALA A 7 28.87 2.24 9.37
CA ALA A 7 28.91 3.19 8.27
C ALA A 7 27.79 2.90 7.26
N MET A 8 27.55 1.62 6.96
CA MET A 8 26.46 1.19 6.08
C MET A 8 25.08 1.55 6.66
N GLU A 9 24.88 1.36 7.96
CA GLU A 9 23.63 1.70 8.64
C GLU A 9 23.34 3.21 8.60
N ARG A 10 24.36 4.04 8.83
CA ARG A 10 24.25 5.50 8.74
C ARG A 10 23.94 5.98 7.32
N ASN A 11 24.45 5.30 6.30
CA ASN A 11 24.13 5.63 4.92
C ASN A 11 22.67 5.29 4.58
N ARG A 12 22.19 4.11 4.99
CA ARG A 12 20.79 3.70 4.81
C ARG A 12 19.81 4.65 5.48
N LEU A 13 20.13 5.13 6.68
CA LEU A 13 19.30 6.12 7.39
C LEU A 13 19.20 7.43 6.60
N ARG A 14 20.32 7.93 6.05
CA ARG A 14 20.32 9.15 5.22
C ARG A 14 19.54 8.98 3.92
N GLU A 15 19.67 7.83 3.28
CA GLU A 15 18.91 7.50 2.07
C GLU A 15 17.40 7.43 2.36
N ALA A 16 17.01 6.81 3.49
CA ALA A 16 15.62 6.77 3.93
C ALA A 16 15.06 8.16 4.27
N GLU A 17 15.83 9.01 4.93
CA GLU A 17 15.45 10.40 5.22
C GLU A 17 15.30 11.24 3.95
N ALA A 18 16.19 11.07 2.97
CA ALA A 18 16.10 11.74 1.67
C ALA A 18 14.85 11.30 0.89
N ALA A 19 14.56 9.99 0.87
CA ALA A 19 13.37 9.44 0.24
C ALA A 19 12.08 9.96 0.90
N ALA A 20 12.05 9.99 2.24
CA ALA A 20 10.92 10.54 3.00
C ALA A 20 10.73 12.04 2.73
N GLY A 21 11.82 12.80 2.59
CA GLY A 21 11.80 14.22 2.24
C GLY A 21 11.20 14.48 0.85
N GLU A 22 11.55 13.67 -0.14
CA GLU A 22 11.01 13.79 -1.50
C GLU A 22 9.53 13.40 -1.57
N LEU A 23 9.16 12.31 -0.89
CA LEU A 23 7.76 11.88 -0.77
C LEU A 23 6.87 12.97 -0.16
N LYS A 24 7.37 13.66 0.87
CA LYS A 24 6.66 14.79 1.49
C LYS A 24 6.47 15.95 0.51
N ARG A 25 7.49 16.30 -0.29
CA ARG A 25 7.40 17.36 -1.31
C ARG A 25 6.39 17.03 -2.40
N LEU A 26 6.37 15.79 -2.88
CA LEU A 26 5.43 15.34 -3.90
C LEU A 26 3.97 15.38 -3.41
N ARG A 27 3.75 15.06 -2.12
CA ARG A 27 2.44 15.24 -1.46
C ARG A 27 2.03 16.71 -1.43
N GLU A 28 2.93 17.60 -1.01
CA GLU A 28 2.67 19.05 -0.97
C GLU A 28 2.43 19.64 -2.37
N ALA A 29 3.06 19.07 -3.41
CA ALA A 29 2.85 19.44 -4.81
C ALA A 29 1.57 18.84 -5.44
N GLY A 30 0.81 18.02 -4.72
CA GLY A 30 -0.39 17.35 -5.23
C GLY A 30 -0.12 16.28 -6.30
N GLN A 31 1.14 15.91 -6.52
CA GLN A 31 1.57 14.95 -7.55
C GLN A 31 1.55 13.50 -7.06
N SER A 32 1.32 13.25 -5.77
CA SER A 32 1.30 11.90 -5.20
C SER A 32 0.13 11.02 -5.69
N GLN A 33 -0.91 11.62 -6.28
CA GLN A 33 -2.18 10.96 -6.62
C GLN A 33 -2.04 9.79 -7.61
N TYR A 34 -0.92 9.69 -8.34
CA TYR A 34 -0.69 8.66 -9.34
C TYR A 34 0.65 7.93 -9.18
N MET A 35 1.38 8.17 -8.09
CA MET A 35 2.67 7.52 -7.86
C MET A 35 2.49 6.15 -7.23
N TYR A 36 3.18 5.14 -7.78
CA TYR A 36 3.29 3.84 -7.14
C TYR A 36 4.24 3.94 -5.97
N LEU A 37 3.75 3.59 -4.78
CA LEU A 37 4.53 3.55 -3.55
C LEU A 37 4.63 2.13 -3.02
N SER A 38 5.69 1.89 -2.25
CA SER A 38 5.76 0.73 -1.38
C SER A 38 4.67 0.82 -0.30
N VAL A 39 4.26 -0.32 0.26
CA VAL A 39 3.27 -0.36 1.34
C VAL A 39 3.78 0.41 2.57
N ALA A 40 5.08 0.36 2.88
CA ALA A 40 5.66 1.14 3.96
C ALA A 40 5.55 2.65 3.70
N ASP A 41 5.90 3.12 2.49
CA ASP A 41 5.88 4.54 2.15
C ASP A 41 4.46 5.10 2.07
N ALA A 42 3.53 4.35 1.49
CA ALA A 42 2.13 4.75 1.40
C ALA A 42 1.52 5.06 2.77
N ARG A 43 1.89 4.29 3.80
CA ARG A 43 1.46 4.50 5.20
C ARG A 43 2.02 5.77 5.82
N VAL A 44 3.18 6.25 5.35
CA VAL A 44 3.83 7.46 5.87
C VAL A 44 3.31 8.71 5.15
N VAL A 45 3.17 8.63 3.82
CA VAL A 45 2.70 9.76 3.00
C VAL A 45 1.27 10.14 3.38
N GLY A 46 0.39 9.13 3.43
CA GLY A 46 -1.05 9.31 3.57
C GLY A 46 -1.70 9.97 2.34
N GLY A 47 -2.99 9.74 2.14
CA GLY A 47 -3.75 10.30 1.02
C GLY A 47 -3.85 9.36 -0.18
N ARG A 48 -3.96 9.91 -1.39
CA ARG A 48 -4.22 9.13 -2.62
C ARG A 48 -2.91 8.66 -3.25
N VAL A 49 -2.78 7.36 -3.48
CA VAL A 49 -1.58 6.71 -4.03
C VAL A 49 -1.94 5.52 -4.93
N CYS A 50 -0.97 5.00 -5.67
CA CYS A 50 -1.07 3.71 -6.35
C CYS A 50 -0.23 2.66 -5.61
N LEU A 51 -0.67 1.40 -5.62
CA LEU A 51 0.01 0.28 -4.95
C LEU A 51 0.17 -0.90 -5.91
N PHE A 52 1.29 -1.59 -5.81
CA PHE A 52 1.50 -2.93 -6.36
C PHE A 52 1.81 -3.86 -5.20
N ALA A 53 0.98 -4.87 -4.97
CA ALA A 53 1.12 -5.72 -3.80
C ALA A 53 0.66 -7.16 -4.07
N VAL A 54 1.12 -8.07 -3.23
CA VAL A 54 0.68 -9.47 -3.20
C VAL A 54 -0.47 -9.61 -2.21
N VAL A 55 -1.54 -10.29 -2.61
CA VAL A 55 -2.65 -10.60 -1.72
C VAL A 55 -2.22 -11.73 -0.77
N SER A 56 -2.20 -11.44 0.52
CA SER A 56 -1.85 -12.40 1.59
C SER A 56 -3.08 -13.07 2.20
N GLU A 57 -4.21 -12.35 2.28
CA GLU A 57 -5.47 -12.86 2.81
C GLU A 57 -6.65 -12.29 2.02
N ILE A 58 -7.67 -13.10 1.80
CA ILE A 58 -8.91 -12.74 1.09
C ILE A 58 -10.05 -12.81 2.09
N GLY A 59 -10.68 -11.68 2.38
CA GLY A 59 -11.87 -11.61 3.22
C GLY A 59 -13.13 -12.11 2.50
N ALA A 60 -14.18 -12.37 3.27
CA ALA A 60 -15.49 -12.66 2.72
C ALA A 60 -16.09 -11.43 2.04
N THR A 61 -16.81 -11.63 0.95
CA THR A 61 -17.70 -10.60 0.40
C THR A 61 -18.91 -10.47 1.30
N VAL A 62 -19.18 -9.26 1.79
CA VAL A 62 -20.31 -8.98 2.69
C VAL A 62 -21.16 -7.85 2.15
N HIS A 63 -22.47 -7.90 2.42
CA HIS A 63 -23.32 -6.72 2.24
C HIS A 63 -23.06 -5.75 3.39
N SER A 64 -22.82 -4.48 3.09
CA SER A 64 -22.61 -3.45 4.10
C SER A 64 -23.94 -3.12 4.82
N ARG A 65 -23.92 -2.22 5.80
CA ARG A 65 -25.17 -1.70 6.42
C ARG A 65 -25.89 -0.68 5.54
N GLY A 66 -25.26 -0.22 4.46
CA GLY A 66 -25.80 0.69 3.46
C GLY A 66 -26.36 -0.07 2.25
N THR A 67 -26.08 0.43 1.05
CA THR A 67 -26.54 -0.13 -0.23
C THR A 67 -25.44 -0.84 -1.02
N ASP A 68 -24.25 -0.95 -0.44
CA ASP A 68 -23.04 -1.45 -1.08
C ASP A 68 -22.59 -2.80 -0.49
N PHE A 69 -21.77 -3.50 -1.27
CA PHE A 69 -21.04 -4.69 -0.90
C PHE A 69 -19.58 -4.34 -0.65
N THR A 70 -18.95 -5.09 0.25
CA THR A 70 -17.54 -4.91 0.56
C THR A 70 -16.77 -6.22 0.53
N VAL A 71 -15.49 -6.11 0.17
CA VAL A 71 -14.49 -7.16 0.40
C VAL A 71 -13.23 -6.50 0.94
N THR A 72 -12.63 -7.10 1.96
CA THR A 72 -11.35 -6.65 2.49
C THR A 72 -10.27 -7.65 2.11
N LEU A 73 -9.20 -7.15 1.48
CA LEU A 73 -8.00 -7.93 1.18
C LEU A 73 -6.88 -7.49 2.11
N ARG A 74 -6.07 -8.43 2.60
CA ARG A 74 -4.80 -8.09 3.22
C ARG A 74 -3.70 -8.17 2.17
N VAL A 75 -3.00 -7.07 1.93
CA VAL A 75 -1.94 -7.00 0.91
C VAL A 75 -0.58 -6.73 1.54
N ILE A 76 0.46 -7.34 0.98
CA ILE A 76 1.86 -7.22 1.43
C ILE A 76 2.75 -6.87 0.25
N ASP A 77 3.92 -6.31 0.51
CA ASP A 77 5.00 -6.15 -0.46
C ASP A 77 6.35 -6.51 0.18
N GLU A 78 7.46 -6.12 -0.44
CA GLU A 78 8.81 -6.29 0.12
C GLU A 78 9.09 -5.38 1.32
N SER A 79 8.57 -4.15 1.30
CA SER A 79 8.79 -3.15 2.33
C SER A 79 8.05 -3.44 3.65
N TYR A 80 6.91 -4.13 3.60
CA TYR A 80 6.06 -4.34 4.76
C TYR A 80 5.34 -5.71 4.75
N LYS A 81 6.02 -6.73 5.28
CA LYS A 81 5.52 -8.12 5.34
C LYS A 81 4.34 -8.32 6.27
N SER A 82 4.12 -7.42 7.24
CA SER A 82 2.91 -7.41 8.07
C SER A 82 1.67 -6.98 7.30
N GLY A 83 1.83 -6.31 6.16
CA GLY A 83 0.73 -5.95 5.27
C GLY A 83 -0.26 -4.92 5.80
N ILE A 84 -1.16 -4.51 4.92
CA ILE A 84 -2.26 -3.59 5.21
C ILE A 84 -3.59 -4.19 4.74
N SER A 85 -4.68 -3.78 5.38
CA SER A 85 -6.03 -4.13 4.93
C SER A 85 -6.52 -3.08 3.93
N VAL A 86 -6.95 -3.52 2.76
CA VAL A 86 -7.58 -2.69 1.73
C VAL A 86 -9.03 -3.15 1.59
N THR A 87 -9.96 -2.23 1.83
CA THR A 87 -11.40 -2.50 1.71
C THR A 87 -11.93 -1.89 0.44
N PHE A 88 -12.60 -2.71 -0.37
CA PHE A 88 -13.29 -2.31 -1.58
C PHE A 88 -14.77 -2.16 -1.29
N PHE A 89 -15.40 -1.18 -1.93
CA PHE A 89 -16.82 -0.89 -1.80
C PHE A 89 -17.41 -0.79 -3.21
N ALA A 90 -18.52 -1.47 -3.46
CA ALA A 90 -19.22 -1.41 -4.74
C ALA A 90 -20.73 -1.64 -4.56
N ASP A 91 -21.55 -1.09 -5.45
CA ASP A 91 -23.02 -1.29 -5.45
C ASP A 91 -23.44 -2.71 -5.87
N SER A 92 -22.53 -3.47 -6.48
CA SER A 92 -22.75 -4.84 -6.93
C SER A 92 -21.51 -5.70 -6.69
N THR A 93 -21.71 -6.98 -6.36
CA THR A 93 -20.63 -7.94 -6.18
C THR A 93 -19.82 -8.18 -7.45
N ALA A 94 -20.39 -7.91 -8.63
CA ALA A 94 -19.70 -8.05 -9.91
C ALA A 94 -18.59 -7.00 -10.14
N LEU A 95 -18.60 -5.90 -9.38
CA LEU A 95 -17.61 -4.83 -9.45
C LEU A 95 -16.52 -4.95 -8.37
N LEU A 96 -16.67 -5.91 -7.44
CA LEU A 96 -15.62 -6.21 -6.47
C LEU A 96 -14.45 -6.93 -7.15
N PRO A 97 -13.22 -6.76 -6.65
CA PRO A 97 -12.06 -7.43 -7.22
C PRO A 97 -12.21 -8.95 -7.16
N CYS A 98 -11.99 -9.62 -8.29
CA CYS A 98 -11.97 -11.08 -8.38
C CYS A 98 -10.54 -11.59 -8.14
N VAL A 99 -10.17 -11.76 -6.87
CA VAL A 99 -8.92 -12.41 -6.48
C VAL A 99 -9.18 -13.91 -6.27
N LYS A 100 -8.38 -14.77 -6.91
CA LYS A 100 -8.61 -16.22 -6.90
C LYS A 100 -7.83 -16.92 -5.79
N SER A 101 -6.66 -16.40 -5.45
CA SER A 101 -5.75 -17.03 -4.49
C SER A 101 -4.91 -16.03 -3.72
N CYS A 102 -4.53 -16.40 -2.49
CA CYS A 102 -3.39 -15.77 -1.83
C CYS A 102 -2.14 -16.01 -2.68
N GLY A 103 -1.33 -14.97 -2.87
CA GLY A 103 -0.21 -14.96 -3.82
C GLY A 103 -0.51 -14.21 -5.11
N ASP A 104 -1.78 -13.95 -5.43
CA ASP A 104 -2.15 -13.11 -6.58
C ASP A 104 -1.59 -11.69 -6.40
N VAL A 105 -1.10 -11.10 -7.50
CA VAL A 105 -0.62 -9.72 -7.52
C VAL A 105 -1.76 -8.80 -7.93
N ILE A 106 -1.92 -7.70 -7.19
CA ILE A 106 -2.92 -6.68 -7.46
C ILE A 106 -2.26 -5.30 -7.65
N SER A 107 -2.70 -4.59 -8.70
CA SER A 107 -2.39 -3.17 -8.92
C SER A 107 -3.60 -2.35 -8.52
N LEU A 108 -3.40 -1.42 -7.59
CA LEU A 108 -4.44 -0.54 -7.10
C LEU A 108 -4.11 0.90 -7.47
N HIS A 109 -5.12 1.62 -7.93
CA HIS A 109 -4.98 3.00 -8.37
C HIS A 109 -5.85 3.89 -7.52
N ASN A 110 -5.33 5.08 -7.19
CA ASN A 110 -6.08 6.11 -6.47
C ASN A 110 -6.67 5.61 -5.12
N VAL A 111 -5.89 4.78 -4.41
CA VAL A 111 -6.25 4.25 -3.09
C VAL A 111 -6.02 5.31 -2.04
N VAL A 112 -6.95 5.46 -1.11
CA VAL A 112 -6.80 6.34 0.05
C VAL A 112 -6.15 5.53 1.18
N VAL A 113 -4.99 5.99 1.66
CA VAL A 113 -4.19 5.39 2.74
C VAL A 113 -4.12 6.32 3.94
#